data_AF-A0A7V9NQG4-F1
#
_entry.id   AF-A0A7V9NQG4-F1
#
_cell.length_a   1.000
_cell.length_b   1.000
_cell.length_c   1.000
_cell.angle_alpha   90.00
_cell.angle_beta   90.00
_cell.angle_gamma   90.00
#
_symmetry.space_group_name_H-M   'P 1'
#
loop_
_entity.id
_entity.type
_entity.pdbx_description
1 polymer ?
#
loop_
_entity_poly.entity_id
_entity_poly.type
_entity_poly.pdbx_seq_one_letter_code
_entity_poly.pdbx_strand_id
1 'polypeptide(L)'
;MNSAELDQAAAAIEAADSVALACHIAPDGDALGSMLALHHLSIAAGKPSIASWPAPFVVAPHYRYLPGLDLTTPPEEFPAAPQLMITFDCGSLARLGELAASARAAQQLIVLDHHLSNDRYGTLNVIDVDAAATAVVVRALAERLGWPL
;
A
#
# COMPACT_ATOMS: atom_id res chain seq x y z
N MET A 1 -0.52 13.94 10.75
CA MET A 1 -1.56 13.00 10.24
C MET A 1 -2.99 13.50 10.48
N ASN A 2 -3.86 13.48 9.46
CA ASN A 2 -5.28 13.82 9.58
C ASN A 2 -6.10 12.63 10.10
N SER A 3 -6.75 12.76 11.26
CA SER A 3 -7.54 11.66 11.86
C SER A 3 -8.72 11.24 10.99
N ALA A 4 -9.39 12.16 10.30
CA ALA A 4 -10.59 11.83 9.52
C ALA A 4 -10.27 10.96 8.30
N GLU A 5 -9.14 11.24 7.62
CA GLU A 5 -8.66 10.42 6.51
C GLU A 5 -8.25 9.01 6.97
N LEU A 6 -7.60 8.94 8.13
CA LEU A 6 -7.23 7.67 8.75
C LEU A 6 -8.46 6.82 9.12
N ASP A 7 -9.50 7.46 9.64
CA ASP A 7 -10.79 6.82 9.97
C ASP A 7 -11.50 6.28 8.73
N GLN A 8 -11.51 7.08 7.66
CA GLN A 8 -12.09 6.65 6.37
C GLN A 8 -11.29 5.49 5.77
N ALA A 9 -9.97 5.49 5.90
CA ALA A 9 -9.13 4.42 5.40
C ALA A 9 -9.36 3.12 6.16
N ALA A 10 -9.42 3.19 7.49
CA ALA A 10 -9.72 2.04 8.34
C ALA A 10 -11.10 1.43 8.00
N ALA A 11 -12.14 2.28 7.92
CA ALA A 11 -13.49 1.82 7.57
C ALA A 11 -13.56 1.17 6.17
N ALA A 12 -12.84 1.73 5.19
CA ALA A 12 -12.76 1.15 3.85
C ALA A 12 -12.07 -0.22 3.85
N ILE A 13 -10.99 -0.37 4.63
CA ILE A 13 -10.30 -1.66 4.79
C ILE A 13 -11.23 -2.68 5.46
N GLU A 14 -11.92 -2.31 6.53
CA GLU A 14 -12.86 -3.21 7.22
C GLU A 14 -13.98 -3.69 6.29
N ALA A 15 -14.56 -2.79 5.50
CA ALA A 15 -15.66 -3.09 4.59
C ALA A 15 -15.27 -3.87 3.32
N ALA A 16 -14.00 -3.84 2.92
CA ALA A 16 -13.53 -4.54 1.71
C ALA A 16 -13.39 -6.05 1.93
N ASP A 17 -13.76 -6.84 0.92
CA ASP A 17 -13.62 -8.31 0.96
C ASP A 17 -12.16 -8.75 0.77
N SER A 18 -11.35 -7.92 0.10
CA SER A 18 -9.93 -8.15 -0.12
C SER A 18 -9.20 -6.82 -0.35
N VAL A 19 -7.88 -6.82 -0.20
CA VAL A 19 -7.04 -5.63 -0.42
C VAL A 19 -5.94 -5.90 -1.43
N ALA A 20 -5.85 -5.05 -2.45
CA ALA A 20 -4.77 -5.05 -3.43
C ALA A 20 -3.73 -3.98 -3.04
N LEU A 21 -2.50 -4.40 -2.75
CA LEU A 21 -1.46 -3.56 -2.18
C LEU A 21 -0.36 -3.35 -3.22
N ALA A 22 0.03 -2.10 -3.47
CA ALA A 22 1.13 -1.83 -4.39
C ALA A 22 2.06 -0.72 -3.91
N CYS A 23 3.35 -0.86 -4.15
CA CYS A 23 4.30 0.22 -3.96
C CYS A 23 4.92 0.66 -5.30
N HIS A 24 5.81 1.63 -5.26
CA HIS A 24 6.41 2.20 -6.46
C HIS A 24 7.37 1.25 -7.17
N ILE A 25 7.64 1.51 -8.45
CA ILE A 25 8.70 0.85 -9.24
C ILE A 25 10.06 0.96 -8.56
N ALA A 26 10.87 -0.12 -8.62
CA ALA A 26 12.16 -0.23 -7.94
C ALA A 26 12.04 0.15 -6.44
N PRO A 27 11.22 -0.60 -5.67
CA PRO A 27 10.84 -0.21 -4.34
C PRO A 27 12.02 -0.24 -3.37
N ASP A 28 12.04 0.74 -2.46
CA ASP A 28 13.04 0.80 -1.40
C ASP A 28 12.53 0.15 -0.09
N GLY A 29 13.26 0.36 1.00
CA GLY A 29 12.94 -0.23 2.29
C GLY A 29 11.65 0.31 2.92
N ASP A 30 11.32 1.59 2.70
CA ASP A 30 10.09 2.17 3.23
C ASP A 30 8.88 1.67 2.43
N ALA A 31 8.98 1.72 1.11
CA ALA A 31 7.96 1.22 0.20
C ALA A 31 7.65 -0.28 0.42
N LEU A 32 8.69 -1.13 0.43
CA LEU A 32 8.55 -2.56 0.69
C LEU A 32 8.07 -2.83 2.12
N GLY A 33 8.69 -2.21 3.11
CA GLY A 33 8.38 -2.44 4.53
C GLY A 33 6.95 -2.07 4.86
N SER A 34 6.49 -0.92 4.36
CA SER A 34 5.12 -0.43 4.54
C SER A 34 4.08 -1.36 3.92
N MET A 35 4.29 -1.74 2.66
CA MET A 35 3.37 -2.63 1.94
C MET A 35 3.34 -4.03 2.56
N LEU A 36 4.51 -4.62 2.86
CA LEU A 36 4.60 -5.96 3.46
C LEU A 36 4.02 -5.99 4.87
N ALA A 37 4.22 -4.94 5.67
CA ALA A 37 3.62 -4.84 7.00
C ALA A 37 2.09 -4.91 6.91
N LEU A 38 1.45 -4.09 6.06
CA LEU A 38 0.00 -4.15 5.92
C LEU A 38 -0.48 -5.46 5.28
N HIS A 39 0.31 -6.06 4.38
CA HIS A 39 0.03 -7.37 3.80
C HIS A 39 -0.05 -8.47 4.88
N HIS A 40 0.96 -8.57 5.75
CA HIS A 40 0.97 -9.53 6.86
C HIS A 40 -0.19 -9.30 7.83
N LEU A 41 -0.43 -8.04 8.22
CA LEU A 41 -1.51 -7.71 9.14
C LEU A 41 -2.89 -8.00 8.55
N SER A 42 -3.08 -7.77 7.24
CA SER A 42 -4.34 -8.08 6.56
C SER A 42 -4.60 -9.58 6.56
N ILE A 43 -3.60 -10.39 6.23
CA ILE A 43 -3.69 -11.85 6.27
C ILE A 43 -3.99 -12.34 7.70
N ALA A 44 -3.27 -11.80 8.70
CA ALA A 44 -3.47 -12.15 10.10
C ALA A 44 -4.88 -11.78 10.61
N ALA A 45 -5.46 -10.70 10.09
CA ALA A 45 -6.84 -10.27 10.35
C ALA A 45 -7.90 -11.07 9.55
N GLY A 46 -7.49 -12.10 8.80
CA GLY A 46 -8.40 -12.92 7.97
C GLY A 46 -8.87 -12.24 6.69
N LYS A 47 -8.18 -11.18 6.26
CA LYS A 47 -8.51 -10.41 5.04
C LYS A 47 -7.58 -10.84 3.89
N PRO A 48 -8.11 -11.43 2.81
CA PRO A 48 -7.32 -11.73 1.62
C PRO A 48 -6.57 -10.51 1.12
N SER A 49 -5.27 -10.67 0.88
CA SER A 49 -4.40 -9.59 0.43
C SER A 49 -3.50 -10.08 -0.69
N ILE A 50 -3.30 -9.22 -1.69
CA ILE A 50 -2.33 -9.40 -2.77
C ILE A 50 -1.39 -8.20 -2.73
N ALA A 51 -0.07 -8.43 -2.77
CA ALA A 51 0.93 -7.36 -2.73
C ALA A 51 1.87 -7.45 -3.95
N SER A 52 2.12 -6.32 -4.61
CA SER A 52 2.94 -6.27 -5.83
C SER A 52 3.66 -4.93 -6.03
N TRP A 53 4.52 -4.87 -7.03
CA TRP A 53 5.13 -3.65 -7.55
C TRP A 53 5.42 -3.81 -9.06
N PRO A 54 5.60 -2.70 -9.79
CA PRO A 54 5.78 -2.77 -11.24
C PRO A 54 7.09 -3.45 -11.65
N ALA A 55 7.11 -4.00 -12.87
CA ALA A 55 8.32 -4.54 -13.46
C ALA A 55 9.49 -3.52 -13.48
N PRO A 56 10.76 -3.97 -13.32
CA PRO A 56 11.15 -5.36 -13.07
C PRO A 56 10.76 -5.81 -11.64
N PHE A 57 10.12 -6.97 -11.54
CA PHE A 57 9.62 -7.54 -10.28
C PHE A 57 10.76 -8.18 -9.47
N VAL A 58 11.72 -7.34 -9.09
CA VAL A 58 12.91 -7.72 -8.33
C VAL A 58 13.16 -6.70 -7.24
N VAL A 59 13.77 -7.15 -6.13
CA VAL A 59 14.21 -6.27 -5.04
C VAL A 59 15.73 -6.18 -4.97
N ALA A 60 16.23 -5.04 -4.50
CA ALA A 60 17.66 -4.84 -4.28
C ALA A 60 18.22 -5.88 -3.30
N PRO A 61 19.49 -6.32 -3.43
CA PRO A 61 20.05 -7.41 -2.63
C PRO A 61 19.90 -7.23 -1.11
N HIS A 62 20.05 -5.99 -0.62
CA HIS A 62 19.92 -5.66 0.79
C HIS A 62 18.48 -5.59 1.32
N TYR A 63 17.46 -5.85 0.49
CA TYR A 63 16.07 -6.02 0.94
C TYR A 63 15.59 -7.46 0.85
N ARG A 64 16.38 -8.39 0.29
CA ARG A 64 15.96 -9.79 0.08
C ARG A 64 15.69 -10.57 1.37
N TYR A 65 16.05 -10.02 2.53
CA TYR A 65 15.77 -10.62 3.83
C TYR A 65 14.39 -10.23 4.39
N LEU A 66 13.67 -9.29 3.77
CA LEU A 66 12.38 -8.83 4.29
C LEU A 66 11.36 -9.97 4.30
N PRO A 67 10.68 -10.23 5.43
CA PRO A 67 9.71 -11.31 5.54
C PRO A 67 8.48 -11.03 4.67
N GLY A 68 7.98 -12.06 3.97
CA GLY A 68 6.79 -11.98 3.13
C GLY A 68 7.04 -11.60 1.68
N LEU A 69 8.30 -11.37 1.26
CA LEU A 69 8.62 -11.20 -0.17
C LEU A 69 8.21 -12.41 -1.01
N ASP A 70 8.27 -13.61 -0.43
CA ASP A 70 7.84 -14.88 -1.04
C ASP A 70 6.32 -15.00 -1.18
N LEU A 71 5.54 -14.16 -0.50
CA LEU A 71 4.08 -14.09 -0.58
C LEU A 71 3.57 -13.06 -1.60
N THR A 72 4.49 -12.32 -2.23
CA THR A 72 4.15 -11.28 -3.19
C THR A 72 3.79 -11.88 -4.55
N THR A 73 2.97 -11.14 -5.31
CA THR A 73 2.42 -11.56 -6.60
C THR A 73 3.07 -10.76 -7.72
N PRO A 74 3.56 -11.40 -8.81
CA PRO A 74 4.05 -10.70 -9.98
C PRO A 74 3.01 -9.71 -10.53
N PRO A 75 3.42 -8.55 -11.08
CA PRO A 75 2.49 -7.51 -11.49
C PRO A 75 1.51 -7.95 -12.59
N GLU A 76 1.89 -8.92 -13.42
CA GLU A 76 1.01 -9.51 -14.44
C GLU A 76 -0.18 -10.30 -13.86
N GLU A 77 -0.08 -10.74 -12.60
CA GLU A 77 -1.13 -11.45 -11.87
C GLU A 77 -1.91 -10.53 -10.91
N PHE A 78 -1.58 -9.24 -10.88
CA PHE A 78 -2.25 -8.27 -10.03
C PHE A 78 -3.69 -7.98 -10.51
N PRO A 79 -4.68 -7.76 -9.61
CA PRO A 79 -6.06 -7.52 -10.02
C PRO A 79 -6.20 -6.31 -10.96
N ALA A 80 -6.86 -6.50 -12.10
CA ALA A 80 -7.06 -5.43 -13.09
C ALA A 80 -8.04 -4.34 -12.61
N ALA A 81 -9.00 -4.67 -11.73
CA ALA A 81 -10.00 -3.76 -11.19
C ALA A 81 -10.35 -4.14 -9.74
N PRO A 82 -9.47 -3.85 -8.77
CA PRO A 82 -9.68 -4.21 -7.38
C PRO A 82 -10.83 -3.41 -6.74
N GLN A 83 -11.55 -4.02 -5.80
CA GLN A 83 -12.52 -3.30 -4.97
C GLN A 83 -11.81 -2.21 -4.16
N LEU A 84 -10.74 -2.58 -3.46
CA LEU A 84 -9.89 -1.68 -2.71
C LEU A 84 -8.42 -1.87 -3.12
N MET A 85 -7.80 -0.80 -3.60
CA MET A 85 -6.37 -0.72 -3.80
C MET A 85 -5.74 0.26 -2.82
N ILE A 86 -4.59 -0.10 -2.25
CA ILE A 86 -3.81 0.74 -1.35
C ILE A 86 -2.41 0.88 -1.92
N THR A 87 -1.93 2.11 -2.01
CA THR A 87 -0.59 2.42 -2.50
C THR A 87 0.29 2.96 -1.40
N PHE A 88 1.58 2.58 -1.42
CA PHE A 88 2.54 2.87 -0.36
C PHE A 88 3.76 3.59 -0.95
N ASP A 89 4.16 4.69 -0.31
CA ASP A 89 5.37 5.44 -0.62
C ASP A 89 5.47 5.89 -2.10
N CYS A 90 4.30 6.13 -2.69
CA CYS A 90 4.15 6.36 -4.11
C CYS A 90 3.58 7.75 -4.34
N GLY A 91 4.46 8.72 -4.57
CA GLY A 91 4.08 10.13 -4.77
C GLY A 91 3.22 10.44 -6.00
N SER A 92 3.21 9.56 -7.01
CA SER A 92 2.47 9.79 -8.26
C SER A 92 2.06 8.49 -8.95
N LEU A 93 0.97 8.53 -9.72
CA LEU A 93 0.52 7.37 -10.51
C LEU A 93 1.59 6.86 -11.48
N ALA A 94 2.45 7.73 -11.99
CA ALA A 94 3.51 7.35 -12.93
C ALA A 94 4.50 6.35 -12.29
N ARG A 95 4.72 6.42 -10.98
CA ARG A 95 5.59 5.50 -10.24
C ARG A 95 4.99 4.11 -10.06
N LEU A 96 3.69 3.92 -10.34
CA LEU A 96 3.04 2.60 -10.36
C LEU A 96 3.20 1.86 -11.70
N GLY A 97 3.90 2.42 -12.70
CA GLY A 97 4.15 1.73 -13.97
C GLY A 97 2.88 1.09 -14.57
N GLU A 98 2.94 -0.21 -14.86
CA GLU A 98 1.80 -0.97 -15.39
C GLU A 98 0.63 -1.15 -14.41
N LEU A 99 0.89 -1.13 -13.09
CA LEU A 99 -0.14 -1.21 -12.05
C LEU A 99 -0.96 0.09 -11.93
N ALA A 100 -0.56 1.16 -12.60
CA ALA A 100 -1.35 2.39 -12.67
C ALA A 100 -2.72 2.16 -13.33
N ALA A 101 -2.85 1.17 -14.22
CA ALA A 101 -4.13 0.78 -14.80
C ALA A 101 -5.09 0.23 -13.73
N SER A 102 -4.61 -0.68 -12.89
CA SER A 102 -5.35 -1.21 -11.74
C SER A 102 -5.74 -0.11 -10.76
N ALA A 103 -4.84 0.84 -10.48
CA ALA A 103 -5.13 1.98 -9.61
C ALA A 103 -6.28 2.85 -10.14
N ARG A 104 -6.30 3.12 -11.45
CA ARG A 104 -7.37 3.89 -12.11
C ARG A 104 -8.70 3.14 -12.14
N ALA A 105 -8.66 1.81 -12.20
CA ALA A 105 -9.83 0.95 -12.26
C ALA A 105 -10.36 0.54 -10.87
N ALA A 106 -9.62 0.85 -9.79
CA ALA A 106 -10.02 0.52 -8.44
C ALA A 106 -11.30 1.26 -8.04
N GLN A 107 -12.24 0.58 -7.38
CA GLN A 107 -13.46 1.24 -6.88
C GLN A 107 -13.12 2.24 -5.78
N GLN A 108 -12.16 1.88 -4.92
CA GLN A 108 -11.54 2.77 -3.96
C GLN A 108 -10.01 2.65 -4.04
N LEU A 109 -9.34 3.80 -4.14
CA LEU A 109 -7.89 3.92 -4.16
C LEU A 109 -7.43 4.75 -2.97
N ILE A 110 -6.75 4.09 -2.02
CA ILE A 110 -6.13 4.73 -0.87
C ILE A 110 -4.64 4.95 -1.15
N VAL A 111 -4.16 6.16 -0.88
CA VAL A 111 -2.73 6.50 -0.95
C VAL A 111 -2.21 6.72 0.47
N LEU A 112 -1.26 5.90 0.91
CA LEU A 112 -0.50 6.08 2.14
C LEU A 112 0.89 6.57 1.75
N ASP A 113 1.22 7.79 2.16
CA ASP A 113 2.50 8.41 1.79
C ASP A 113 2.91 9.49 2.81
N HIS A 114 4.15 9.91 2.75
CA HIS A 114 4.71 11.02 3.54
C HIS A 114 5.39 12.09 2.67
N HIS A 115 5.49 11.88 1.36
CA HIS A 115 6.10 12.86 0.46
C HIS A 115 5.27 14.16 0.37
N LEU A 116 5.91 15.31 0.65
CA LEU A 116 5.31 16.64 0.41
C LEU A 116 4.89 16.84 -1.06
N SER A 117 5.60 16.20 -1.99
CA SER A 117 5.36 16.28 -3.43
C SER A 117 4.27 15.34 -3.95
N ASN A 118 3.51 14.66 -3.09
CA ASN A 118 2.51 13.69 -3.53
C ASN A 118 1.36 14.37 -4.31
N ASP A 119 0.96 13.78 -5.44
CA ASP A 119 -0.05 14.30 -6.37
C ASP A 119 -1.50 14.18 -5.88
N ARG A 120 -1.72 13.50 -4.74
CA ARG A 120 -3.04 13.20 -4.16
C ARG A 120 -3.97 12.48 -5.13
N TYR A 121 -3.44 11.50 -5.85
CA TYR A 121 -4.14 10.81 -6.94
C TYR A 121 -5.16 9.76 -6.48
N GLY A 122 -5.23 9.45 -5.19
CA GLY A 122 -6.20 8.53 -4.62
C GLY A 122 -7.60 9.11 -4.55
N THR A 123 -8.61 8.24 -4.46
CA THR A 123 -9.95 8.63 -4.01
C THR A 123 -9.93 9.00 -2.53
N LEU A 124 -8.99 8.45 -1.76
CA LEU A 124 -8.66 8.81 -0.39
C LEU A 124 -7.14 8.91 -0.25
N ASN A 125 -6.64 10.00 0.35
CA ASN A 125 -5.20 10.25 0.47
C ASN A 125 -4.87 10.47 1.95
N VAL A 126 -4.22 9.50 2.58
CA VAL A 126 -3.69 9.60 3.96
C VAL A 126 -2.23 9.98 3.85
N ILE A 127 -1.96 11.28 3.83
CA ILE A 127 -0.60 11.81 3.63
C ILE A 127 -0.17 12.56 4.89
N ASP A 128 0.95 12.13 5.48
CA ASP A 128 1.54 12.79 6.63
C ASP A 128 2.96 13.28 6.34
N VAL A 129 3.08 14.54 5.93
CA VAL A 129 4.37 15.14 5.52
C VAL A 129 5.36 15.32 6.68
N ASP A 130 4.87 15.24 7.92
CA ASP A 130 5.70 15.28 9.13
C ASP A 130 6.16 13.86 9.56
N ALA A 131 5.64 12.80 8.93
CA ALA A 131 6.06 11.44 9.21
C ALA A 131 7.44 11.16 8.60
N ALA A 132 8.28 10.48 9.39
CA ALA A 132 9.64 10.13 8.95
C ALA A 132 9.66 9.12 7.78
N ALA A 133 8.59 8.35 7.61
CA ALA A 133 8.45 7.27 6.63
C ALA A 133 6.97 6.92 6.46
N THR A 134 6.59 6.36 5.31
CA THR A 134 5.28 5.75 5.06
C THR A 134 4.98 4.65 6.09
N ALA A 135 6.00 3.94 6.58
CA ALA A 135 5.85 2.92 7.62
C ALA A 135 5.23 3.46 8.92
N VAL A 136 5.46 4.74 9.25
CA VAL A 136 4.85 5.41 10.41
C VAL A 136 3.35 5.62 10.20
N VAL A 137 2.94 5.95 8.97
CA VAL A 137 1.54 6.09 8.58
C VAL A 137 0.84 4.73 8.62
N VAL A 138 1.49 3.68 8.11
CA VAL A 138 0.97 2.29 8.18
C VAL A 138 0.80 1.83 9.62
N ARG A 139 1.78 2.11 10.50
CA ARG A 139 1.66 1.78 11.93
C ARG A 139 0.41 2.42 12.55
N ALA A 140 0.18 3.70 12.29
CA ALA A 140 -0.98 4.39 12.82
C ALA A 140 -2.31 3.87 12.26
N LEU A 141 -2.33 3.45 10.98
CA LEU A 141 -3.48 2.80 10.37
C LEU A 141 -3.75 1.43 11.02
N ALA A 142 -2.72 0.64 11.27
CA ALA A 142 -2.84 -0.64 11.98
C ALA A 142 -3.37 -0.45 13.41
N GLU A 143 -2.85 0.54 14.15
CA GLU A 143 -3.36 0.92 15.47
C GLU A 143 -4.84 1.34 15.40
N ARG A 144 -5.25 2.09 14.37
CA ARG A 144 -6.64 2.50 14.16
C ARG A 144 -7.57 1.31 13.89
N LEU A 145 -7.10 0.33 13.12
CA LEU A 145 -7.80 -0.93 12.83
C LEU A 145 -7.84 -1.89 14.05
N GLY A 146 -7.12 -1.57 15.13
CA GLY A 146 -6.96 -2.49 16.26
C GLY A 146 -6.18 -3.76 15.91
N TRP A 147 -5.37 -3.73 14.85
CA TRP A 147 -4.55 -4.86 14.44
C TRP A 147 -3.28 -4.95 15.31
N PRO A 148 -2.93 -6.16 15.81
CA PRO A 148 -1.76 -6.33 16.67
C PRO A 148 -0.46 -6.21 15.87
N LEU A 149 0.52 -5.48 16.42
CA LEU A 149 1.86 -5.28 15.87
C LEU A 149 2.90 -6.17 16.55
#